data_AF-A0A950SFU3-F1
#
_entry.id   AF-A0A950SFU3-F1
#
_cell.length_a   1.000
_cell.length_b   1.000
_cell.length_c   1.000
_cell.angle_alpha   90.00
_cell.angle_beta   90.00
_cell.angle_gamma   90.00
#
_symmetry.space_group_name_H-M   'P 1'
#
loop_
_entity.id
_entity.type
_entity.pdbx_description
1 polymer ?
#
loop_
_entity_poly.entity_id
_entity_poly.type
_entity_poly.pdbx_seq_one_letter_code
_entity_poly.pdbx_strand_id
1 'polypeptide(L)' 'MSVAAYAEARALAGELRDAGRDDLAARLETVIEEGFSATEILMGLRHVLNQAVSQLPADSLLRDRAESLLGAIQRALSP' A
#
# COMPACT_ATOMS: atom_id res chain seq x y z
N MET A 1 -6.37 9.13 11.24
CA MET A 1 -6.07 7.84 10.57
C MET A 1 -5.29 8.01 9.26
N SER A 2 -5.50 9.05 8.45
CA SER A 2 -4.82 9.20 7.14
C SER A 2 -3.29 9.20 7.21
N VAL A 3 -2.69 9.92 8.17
CA VAL A 3 -1.22 10.05 8.28
C VAL A 3 -0.51 8.72 8.56
N ALA A 4 -1.11 7.83 9.38
CA ALA A 4 -0.52 6.53 9.71
C ALA A 4 -0.50 5.60 8.48
N ALA A 5 -1.61 5.52 7.74
CA ALA A 5 -1.69 4.70 6.53
C ALA A 5 -0.68 5.14 5.45
N TYR A 6 -0.41 6.44 5.32
CA TYR A 6 0.58 6.94 4.36
C TYR A 6 2.01 6.62 4.79
N ALA A 7 2.32 6.72 6.08
CA ALA A 7 3.63 6.34 6.60
C ALA A 7 3.88 4.83 6.43
N GLU A 8 2.88 4.00 6.74
CA GLU A 8 2.95 2.56 6.55
C GLU A 8 3.10 2.17 5.08
N ALA A 9 2.37 2.84 4.18
CA ALA A 9 2.50 2.62 2.74
C ALA A 9 3.91 2.99 2.21
N ARG A 10 4.50 4.09 2.68
CA ARG A 10 5.89 4.46 2.34
C ARG A 10 6.91 3.48 2.89
N ALA A 11 6.71 3.01 4.13
CA ALA A 11 7.59 1.99 4.71
C ALA A 11 7.55 0.68 3.90
N LEU A 12 6.34 0.23 3.54
CA LEU A 12 6.16 -0.95 2.69
C LEU A 12 6.78 -0.76 1.30
N ALA A 13 6.71 0.44 0.71
CA ALA A 13 7.38 0.73 -0.55
C ALA A 13 8.90 0.57 -0.46
N GLY A 14 9.52 1.06 0.62
CA GLY A 14 10.95 0.85 0.87
C GLY A 14 11.31 -0.63 0.97
N GLU A 15 10.54 -1.40 1.72
CA GLU A 15 10.77 -2.84 1.88
C GLU A 15 10.56 -3.64 0.59
N LEU A 16 9.59 -3.23 -0.25
CA LEU A 16 9.39 -3.80 -1.58
C LEU A 16 10.58 -3.52 -2.49
N ARG A 17 11.15 -2.31 -2.43
CA ARG A 17 12.36 -1.95 -3.19
C ARG A 17 13.55 -2.79 -2.74
N ASP A 18 13.75 -2.94 -1.44
CA ASP A 18 14.82 -3.79 -0.88
C ASP A 18 14.68 -5.27 -1.31
N ALA A 19 13.45 -5.73 -1.54
CA ALA A 19 13.15 -7.07 -2.06
C ALA A 19 13.17 -7.18 -3.60
N GLY A 20 13.60 -6.14 -4.32
CA GLY A 20 13.65 -6.12 -5.79
C GLY A 20 12.27 -6.11 -6.45
N ARG A 21 11.29 -5.47 -5.82
CA ARG A 21 9.92 -5.25 -6.33
C ARG A 21 9.69 -3.77 -6.66
N ASP A 22 10.62 -3.21 -7.44
CA ASP A 22 10.68 -1.76 -7.74
C ASP A 22 9.37 -1.21 -8.33
N ASP A 23 8.71 -1.97 -9.21
CA ASP A 23 7.45 -1.55 -9.84
C ASP A 23 6.32 -1.37 -8.81
N LEU A 24 6.22 -2.26 -7.81
CA LEU A 24 5.21 -2.15 -6.76
C LEU A 24 5.54 -1.00 -5.81
N ALA A 25 6.83 -0.84 -5.45
CA ALA A 25 7.31 0.25 -4.62
C ALA A 25 7.01 1.62 -5.25
N ALA A 26 7.39 1.80 -6.52
CA ALA A 26 7.17 3.03 -7.27
C ALA A 26 5.68 3.38 -7.33
N ARG A 27 4.81 2.40 -7.59
CA ARG A 27 3.36 2.66 -7.67
C ARG A 27 2.74 3.07 -6.35
N LEU A 28 3.22 2.55 -5.22
CA LEU A 28 2.80 3.03 -3.90
C LEU A 28 3.22 4.48 -3.68
N GLU A 29 4.47 4.82 -4.02
CA GLU A 29 5.01 6.19 -3.89
C GLU A 29 4.25 7.17 -4.78
N THR A 30 4.03 6.84 -6.05
CA THR A 30 3.27 7.66 -7.01
C THR A 30 1.88 8.00 -6.48
N VAL A 31 1.15 7.02 -5.93
CA VAL A 31 -0.20 7.28 -5.38
C VAL A 31 -0.16 8.26 -4.21
N ILE A 32 0.87 8.17 -3.36
CA ILE A 32 1.02 9.04 -2.18
C ILE A 32 1.41 10.47 -2.60
N GLU A 33 2.19 10.60 -3.67
CA GLU A 33 2.71 11.89 -4.16
C GLU A 33 1.73 12.63 -5.08
N GLU A 34 0.98 11.90 -5.91
CA GLU A 34 0.10 12.49 -6.93
C GLU A 34 -1.36 12.66 -6.47
N GLY A 35 -1.79 12.01 -5.40
CA GLY A 35 -3.19 12.06 -4.99
C GLY A 35 -3.65 13.44 -4.50
N PHE A 36 -4.72 13.97 -5.10
CA PHE A 36 -5.24 15.30 -4.80
C PHE A 36 -6.04 15.39 -3.49
N SER A 37 -6.66 14.28 -3.05
CA SER A 37 -7.41 14.18 -1.79
C SER A 37 -7.06 12.93 -1.00
N ALA A 38 -7.31 12.98 0.32
CA ALA A 38 -7.03 11.85 1.21
C ALA A 38 -7.77 10.57 0.79
N THR A 39 -9.01 10.72 0.29
CA THR A 39 -9.83 9.60 -0.19
C THR A 39 -9.28 9.00 -1.48
N GLU A 40 -8.84 9.82 -2.43
CA GLU A 40 -8.22 9.34 -3.68
C GLU A 40 -6.93 8.58 -3.40
N ILE A 41 -6.09 9.09 -2.50
CA ILE A 41 -4.87 8.39 -2.06
C ILE A 41 -5.24 7.02 -1.47
N LEU A 42 -6.20 6.97 -0.54
CA LEU A 42 -6.62 5.70 0.07
C LEU A 42 -7.20 4.72 -0.97
N MET A 43 -7.96 5.19 -1.96
CA MET A 43 -8.47 4.36 -3.05
C MET A 43 -7.35 3.83 -3.94
N GLY A 44 -6.37 4.67 -4.29
CA GLY A 44 -5.19 4.28 -5.05
C GLY A 44 -4.33 3.25 -4.30
N LEU A 45 -4.09 3.49 -3.02
CA LEU A 45 -3.33 2.58 -2.16
C LEU A 45 -4.04 1.24 -2.06
N ARG A 46 -5.36 1.23 -1.85
CA ARG A 46 -6.16 0.01 -1.87
C ARG A 46 -5.98 -0.77 -3.17
N HIS A 47 -5.95 -0.10 -4.32
CA HIS A 47 -5.75 -0.77 -5.60
C HIS A 47 -4.36 -1.40 -5.72
N VAL A 48 -3.30 -0.66 -5.40
CA VAL A 48 -1.92 -1.16 -5.48
C VAL A 48 -1.68 -2.30 -4.48
N LEU A 49 -2.20 -2.19 -3.25
CA LEU A 49 -2.06 -3.23 -2.23
C LEU A 49 -2.76 -4.54 -2.63
N ASN A 50 -3.94 -4.48 -3.25
CA ASN A 50 -4.58 -5.69 -3.78
C ASN A 50 -3.70 -6.43 -4.80
N GLN A 51 -2.98 -5.67 -5.64
CA GLN A 51 -2.06 -6.25 -6.61
C GLN A 51 -0.78 -6.77 -5.94
N ALA A 52 -0.27 -6.09 -4.92
CA ALA A 52 0.84 -6.59 -4.12
C ALA A 52 0.48 -7.94 -3.48
N VAL A 53 -0.70 -8.05 -2.85
CA VAL A 53 -1.17 -9.31 -2.23
C VAL A 53 -1.27 -10.46 -3.22
N SER A 54 -1.70 -10.20 -4.47
CA SER A 54 -1.80 -11.25 -5.49
C SER A 54 -0.46 -11.66 -6.11
N GLN A 55 0.53 -10.76 -6.11
CA GLN A 55 1.85 -11.01 -6.71
C GLN A 55 2.89 -11.51 -5.70
N LEU A 56 2.69 -11.24 -4.41
CA LEU A 56 3.60 -11.64 -3.36
C LEU A 56 3.37 -13.11 -2.94
N PRO A 57 4.43 -13.85 -2.60
CA PRO A 57 4.31 -15.21 -2.09
C PRO A 57 3.40 -15.27 -0.85
N ALA A 58 2.59 -16.32 -0.75
CA ALA A 58 1.65 -16.52 0.35
C ALA A 58 2.32 -16.45 1.73
N ASP A 59 3.52 -17.04 1.86
CA ASP A 59 4.24 -17.11 3.13
C ASP A 59 5.24 -15.94 3.34
N SER A 60 5.04 -14.80 2.64
CA SER A 60 5.94 -13.65 2.75
C SER A 60 5.45 -12.59 3.73
N LEU A 61 6.35 -12.10 4.58
CA LEU A 61 6.07 -11.00 5.51
C LEU A 61 5.59 -9.72 4.79
N LEU A 62 6.05 -9.48 3.56
CA LEU A 62 5.60 -8.35 2.74
C LEU A 62 4.12 -8.48 2.37
N ARG A 63 3.65 -9.71 2.11
CA ARG A 63 2.24 -9.97 1.82
C ARG A 63 1.39 -9.73 3.07
N ASP A 64 1.79 -10.27 4.21
CA ASP A 64 1.07 -10.06 5.47
C ASP A 64 0.92 -8.57 5.81
N ARG A 65 2.00 -7.80 5.59
CA ARG A 65 1.99 -6.34 5.76
C ARG A 65 1.05 -5.65 4.77
N ALA A 66 1.08 -6.06 3.50
CA ALA A 66 0.18 -5.53 2.49
C ALA A 66 -1.30 -5.84 2.79
N GLU A 67 -1.62 -7.05 3.27
CA GLU A 67 -2.96 -7.46 3.68
C GLU A 67 -3.45 -6.68 4.91
N SER A 68 -2.58 -6.50 5.92
CA SER A 68 -2.89 -5.71 7.12
C SER A 68 -3.20 -4.25 6.78
N LEU A 69 -2.35 -3.61 5.97
CA LEU A 69 -2.55 -2.23 5.54
C LEU A 69 -3.80 -2.11 4.64
N LEU A 70 -4.03 -3.07 3.75
CA LEU A 70 -5.23 -3.12 2.92
C LEU A 70 -6.50 -3.16 3.79
N GLY A 71 -6.53 -3.99 4.83
CA GLY A 71 -7.65 -4.07 5.77
C GLY A 71 -7.84 -2.78 6.59
N ALA A 72 -6.76 -2.09 6.97
CA ALA A 72 -6.85 -0.78 7.61
C ALA A 72 -7.47 0.28 6.68
N ILE A 73 -7.02 0.32 5.42
CA ILE A 73 -7.54 1.24 4.40
C ILE A 73 -9.00 0.95 4.06
N GLN A 74 -9.39 -0.32 3.93
CA GLN A 74 -10.78 -0.70 3.70
C GLN A 74 -11.70 -0.22 4.82
N ARG A 75 -11.29 -0.38 6.09
CA ARG A 75 -12.04 0.13 7.24
C ARG A 75 -12.14 1.66 7.24
N ALA A 76 -11.10 2.36 6.81
CA ALA A 76 -11.11 3.82 6.72
C ALA A 76 -11.98 4.36 5.57
N LEU A 77 -12.24 3.55 4.53
CA LEU A 77 -13.09 3.90 3.39
C LEU A 77 -14.54 3.44 3.56
N SER A 78 -14.84 2.59 4.55
CA SER A 78 -16.20 2.18 4.88
C SER A 78 -16.95 3.34 5.57
N PRO A 79 -18.21 3.62 5.19
CA PRO A 79 -19.02 4.68 5.81
C PRO A 79 -19.36 4.43 7.29
#